data_AF-A0A3A8ATH5-F1
#
_entry.id   AF-A0A3A8ATH5-F1
#
_cell.length_a   1.000
_cell.length_b   1.000
_cell.length_c   1.000
_cell.angle_alpha   90.00
_cell.angle_beta   90.00
_cell.angle_gamma   90.00
#
_symmetry.space_group_name_H-M   'P 1'
#
loop_
_entity.id
_entity.type
_entity.pdbx_description
1 polymer ?
#
loop_
_entity_poly.entity_id
_entity_poly.type
_entity_poly.pdbx_seq_one_letter_code
_entity_poly.pdbx_strand_id
1 'polypeptide(L)'
;MTGAHGIFDPVAVAAACRRDRLLPLAQEDLPRFGERGYWRAGAQQLMKVVAGWWVGEAALFADALQLAVAWLDAPESRGHPWGDNAQAHAARHLHARALAHLMSGRNRPPLWEAAASAHDRALEAAGPARVAMLASGAAVCGLMAGRPPGGLPTPAPEDEDGTVIADILARDGDPARIGRQLYARRHALFSERPGLTLTTLFAALFLHRGGVEPLTTALSAGYVVCPELTLPPAMIASGWEDRAEAILTLERQDFARVDRLLGLLGLTRDGETATHDAPPGFASWTRQPDHSLEVDWRAAEDAPPHLEIRGPAAGRLARFFAQGIGGAVRPGPEQALADLLTVPRRATVANPSAAQARWEMLCAAVAGEGVFGDPAGRALVTAGLADSDWRVRMVALWAVGHHRVQGLAARAEAAALPKPGFRGLSQDDRRVLLALRDLAASRSAGRDDIARPGANAGFVARIAALIDAVPDTAQSRADALIRALLRKPLAPGQTPAPSAWKRWMAAS
;
A
#
# COMPACT_ATOMS: atom_id res chain seq x y z
N MET A 1 14.91 7.41 24.15
CA MET A 1 14.76 6.65 22.89
C MET A 1 13.83 5.47 23.03
N THR A 2 13.57 5.01 24.26
CA THR A 2 12.50 4.06 24.57
C THR A 2 11.27 4.82 25.07
N GLY A 3 10.08 4.32 24.75
CA GLY A 3 8.78 4.83 25.21
C GLY A 3 8.36 4.23 26.56
N ALA A 4 7.10 4.46 26.94
CA ALA A 4 6.54 4.10 28.26
C ALA A 4 6.61 2.60 28.62
N HIS A 5 6.88 1.72 27.64
CA HIS A 5 6.96 0.28 27.81
C HIS A 5 8.37 -0.30 27.53
N GLY A 6 9.42 0.53 27.48
CA GLY A 6 10.76 0.09 27.10
C GLY A 6 10.95 -0.21 25.60
N ILE A 7 9.88 -0.09 24.81
CA ILE A 7 9.88 -0.28 23.35
C ILE A 7 10.54 0.93 22.67
N PHE A 8 11.26 0.71 21.57
CA PHE A 8 11.76 1.77 20.69
C PHE A 8 10.65 2.79 20.35
N ASP A 9 10.96 4.09 20.47
CA ASP A 9 10.03 5.19 20.15
C ASP A 9 10.49 5.92 18.87
N PRO A 10 9.90 5.60 17.70
CA PRO A 10 10.27 6.21 16.42
C PRO A 10 10.01 7.72 16.39
N VAL A 11 8.98 8.20 17.10
CA VAL A 11 8.61 9.62 17.13
C VAL A 11 9.63 10.41 17.94
N ALA A 12 10.08 9.87 19.08
CA ALA A 12 11.16 10.47 19.85
C ALA A 12 12.49 10.49 19.07
N VAL A 13 12.79 9.45 18.29
CA VAL A 13 13.97 9.45 17.40
C VAL A 13 13.85 10.51 16.31
N ALA A 14 12.71 10.60 15.61
CA ALA A 14 12.48 11.63 14.61
C ALA A 14 12.61 13.04 15.20
N ALA A 15 12.04 13.27 16.39
CA ALA A 15 12.19 14.53 17.11
C ALA A 15 13.65 14.81 17.50
N ALA A 16 14.43 13.80 17.87
CA ALA A 16 15.85 13.94 18.18
C ALA A 16 16.70 14.24 16.93
N CYS A 17 16.35 13.67 15.77
CA CYS A 17 16.97 14.02 14.49
C CYS A 17 16.76 15.50 14.15
N ARG A 18 15.53 16.01 14.28
CA ARG A 18 15.17 17.40 13.93
C ARG A 18 15.67 18.46 14.92
N ARG A 19 15.93 18.07 16.18
CA ARG A 19 16.38 18.98 17.25
C ARG A 19 17.90 18.94 17.45
N ASP A 20 18.66 18.44 16.48
CA ASP A 20 20.10 18.30 16.58
C ASP A 20 20.57 17.51 17.83
N ARG A 21 19.76 16.55 18.29
CA ARG A 21 20.13 15.65 19.40
C ARG A 21 20.71 14.33 18.90
N LEU A 22 20.48 14.03 17.62
CA LEU A 22 21.15 12.97 16.85
C LEU A 22 22.08 13.60 15.80
N LEU A 23 22.86 14.60 16.20
CA LEU A 23 23.78 15.29 15.29
C LEU A 23 24.69 14.30 14.55
N PRO A 24 24.79 14.40 13.22
CA PRO A 24 25.91 13.83 12.48
C PRO A 24 27.23 14.20 13.17
N LEU A 25 28.10 13.22 13.37
CA LEU A 25 29.48 13.48 13.75
C LEU A 25 30.15 14.31 12.65
N ALA A 26 30.98 15.27 13.04
CA ALA A 26 31.82 16.07 12.16
C ALA A 26 33.27 15.55 12.18
N GLN A 27 34.09 16.01 11.23
CA GLN A 27 35.51 15.65 11.17
C GLN A 27 36.27 16.00 12.46
N GLU A 28 35.89 17.10 13.10
CA GLU A 28 36.44 17.56 14.38
C GLU A 28 36.10 16.66 15.59
N ASP A 29 35.12 15.75 15.46
CA ASP A 29 34.78 14.79 16.51
C ASP A 29 35.74 13.59 16.55
N LEU A 30 36.48 13.34 15.46
CA LEU A 30 37.32 12.16 15.30
C LEU A 30 38.33 11.95 16.46
N PRO A 31 38.99 13.00 17.01
CA PRO A 31 39.89 12.84 18.15
C PRO A 31 39.23 12.25 19.40
N ARG A 32 37.91 12.41 19.58
CA ARG A 32 37.15 11.86 20.73
C ARG A 32 37.13 10.33 20.76
N PHE A 33 37.41 9.70 19.63
CA PHE A 33 37.39 8.25 19.46
C PHE A 33 38.77 7.60 19.63
N GLY A 34 39.81 8.40 19.93
CA GLY A 34 41.18 7.96 20.15
C GLY A 34 41.82 7.34 18.90
N GLU A 35 42.81 6.48 19.09
CA GLU A 35 43.52 5.79 18.00
C GLU A 35 42.58 5.02 17.08
N ARG A 36 41.46 4.50 17.62
CA ARG A 36 40.43 3.74 16.87
C ARG A 36 39.42 4.64 16.16
N GLY A 37 39.83 5.87 15.87
CA GLY A 37 38.96 7.00 15.61
C GLY A 37 38.00 6.77 14.45
N TYR A 38 38.57 6.42 13.29
CA TYR A 38 37.86 6.26 12.03
C TYR A 38 36.82 5.15 12.05
N TRP A 39 37.19 3.95 12.53
CA TRP A 39 36.25 2.84 12.60
C TRP A 39 35.06 3.14 13.51
N ARG A 40 35.32 3.57 14.76
CA ARG A 40 34.26 3.79 15.75
C ARG A 40 33.36 4.97 15.34
N ALA A 41 33.95 6.04 14.85
CA ALA A 41 33.21 7.19 14.33
C ALA A 41 32.36 6.79 13.12
N GLY A 42 32.93 6.06 12.15
CA GLY A 42 32.22 5.58 10.97
C GLY A 42 31.04 4.65 11.31
N ALA A 43 31.27 3.67 12.19
CA ALA A 43 30.22 2.77 12.65
C ALA A 43 29.11 3.53 13.39
N GLN A 44 29.46 4.39 14.35
CA GLN A 44 28.48 5.18 15.10
C GLN A 44 27.70 6.13 14.19
N GLN A 45 28.37 6.77 13.22
CA GLN A 45 27.73 7.62 12.23
C GLN A 45 26.72 6.83 11.41
N LEU A 46 27.12 5.66 10.90
CA LEU A 46 26.23 4.78 10.15
C LEU A 46 25.00 4.37 10.98
N MET A 47 25.16 4.12 12.29
CA MET A 47 24.03 3.83 13.16
C MET A 47 23.01 4.98 13.20
N LYS A 48 23.50 6.23 13.28
CA LYS A 48 22.64 7.42 13.25
C LYS A 48 21.94 7.55 11.89
N VAL A 49 22.65 7.29 10.79
CA VAL A 49 22.06 7.31 9.43
C VAL A 49 20.93 6.27 9.32
N VAL A 50 21.17 5.02 9.72
CA VAL A 50 20.13 3.96 9.68
C VAL A 50 18.92 4.35 10.52
N ALA A 51 19.13 4.87 11.73
CA ALA A 51 18.04 5.34 12.58
C ALA A 51 17.24 6.47 11.93
N GLY A 52 17.92 7.47 11.35
CA GLY A 52 17.30 8.56 10.62
C GLY A 52 16.48 8.09 9.41
N TRP A 53 17.04 7.18 8.61
CA TRP A 53 16.35 6.58 7.47
C TRP A 53 15.11 5.80 7.89
N TRP A 54 15.23 5.02 8.96
CA TRP A 54 14.13 4.22 9.49
C TRP A 54 12.96 5.07 9.98
N VAL A 55 13.20 6.30 10.42
CA VAL A 55 12.13 7.23 10.83
C VAL A 55 11.68 8.19 9.71
N GLY A 56 12.10 7.94 8.47
CA GLY A 56 11.71 8.75 7.29
C GLY A 56 12.50 10.05 7.13
N GLU A 57 13.59 10.23 7.88
CA GLU A 57 14.42 11.45 7.88
C GLU A 57 15.69 11.28 7.02
N ALA A 58 15.63 10.46 5.97
CA ALA A 58 16.80 10.08 5.18
C ALA A 58 17.57 11.29 4.60
N ALA A 59 16.85 12.34 4.20
CA ALA A 59 17.42 13.55 3.64
C ALA A 59 18.37 14.29 4.62
N LEU A 60 18.09 14.25 5.94
CA LEU A 60 18.92 14.91 6.95
C LEU A 60 20.29 14.24 7.13
N PHE A 61 20.45 13.01 6.64
CA PHE A 61 21.66 12.19 6.87
C PHE A 61 22.44 11.89 5.58
N ALA A 62 22.17 12.60 4.48
CA ALA A 62 22.87 12.36 3.21
C ALA A 62 24.39 12.59 3.33
N ASP A 63 24.81 13.74 3.88
CA ASP A 63 26.23 14.07 4.08
C ASP A 63 26.87 13.18 5.15
N ALA A 64 26.10 12.87 6.20
CA ALA A 64 26.50 11.97 7.28
C ALA A 64 26.87 10.57 6.75
N LEU A 65 26.12 10.07 5.76
CA LEU A 65 26.39 8.80 5.10
C LEU A 65 27.69 8.84 4.29
N GLN A 66 27.94 9.91 3.54
CA GLN A 66 29.20 10.05 2.79
C GLN A 66 30.42 10.07 3.72
N LEU A 67 30.31 10.77 4.84
CA LEU A 67 31.36 10.81 5.86
C LEU A 67 31.57 9.44 6.52
N ALA A 68 30.49 8.72 6.82
CA ALA A 68 30.57 7.35 7.31
C ALA A 68 31.30 6.44 6.33
N VAL A 69 30.98 6.50 5.03
CA VAL A 69 31.70 5.73 3.99
C VAL A 69 33.19 6.09 3.98
N ALA A 70 33.52 7.38 3.98
CA ALA A 70 34.92 7.84 3.95
C ALA A 70 35.71 7.31 5.16
N TRP A 71 35.16 7.42 6.36
CA TRP A 71 35.82 6.91 7.57
C TRP A 71 35.92 5.38 7.62
N LEU A 72 34.96 4.66 7.05
CA LEU A 72 34.97 3.19 6.99
C LEU A 72 35.91 2.63 5.91
N ASP A 73 36.18 3.42 4.86
CA ASP A 73 37.13 3.07 3.79
C ASP A 73 38.58 3.43 4.13
N ALA A 74 38.78 4.39 5.05
CA ALA A 74 40.09 4.91 5.46
C ALA A 74 41.07 3.78 5.85
N PRO A 75 42.33 3.81 5.40
CA PRO A 75 43.34 2.81 5.77
C PRO A 75 43.50 2.62 7.28
N GLU A 76 43.39 3.71 8.04
CA GLU A 76 43.45 3.79 9.50
C GLU A 76 42.34 2.96 10.17
N SER A 77 41.25 2.66 9.45
CA SER A 77 40.19 1.79 9.95
C SER A 77 40.59 0.31 9.98
N ARG A 78 41.70 -0.10 9.33
CA ARG A 78 42.08 -1.52 9.10
C ARG A 78 43.26 -2.01 9.97
N GLY A 79 44.03 -1.12 10.57
CA GLY A 79 45.37 -1.42 11.10
C GLY A 79 45.50 -1.68 12.61
N HIS A 80 44.43 -1.61 13.40
CA HIS A 80 44.59 -1.67 14.87
C HIS A 80 44.62 -3.10 15.43
N PRO A 81 45.52 -3.41 16.37
CA PRO A 81 45.50 -4.67 17.12
C PRO A 81 44.29 -4.66 18.08
N TRP A 82 43.33 -5.52 17.78
CA TRP A 82 42.04 -5.61 18.50
C TRP A 82 42.08 -6.60 19.68
N GLY A 83 43.25 -7.07 20.08
CA GLY A 83 43.44 -8.10 21.12
C GLY A 83 42.64 -9.37 20.82
N ASP A 84 42.18 -10.04 21.87
CA ASP A 84 41.45 -11.33 21.80
C ASP A 84 40.11 -11.27 21.03
N ASN A 85 39.65 -10.08 20.63
CA ASN A 85 38.39 -9.86 19.92
C ASN A 85 38.58 -9.41 18.46
N ALA A 86 39.77 -9.60 17.90
CA ALA A 86 40.10 -9.08 16.57
C ALA A 86 39.19 -9.53 15.45
N GLN A 87 38.77 -10.79 15.47
CA GLN A 87 37.93 -11.33 14.41
C GLN A 87 36.51 -10.75 14.46
N ALA A 88 35.91 -10.65 15.65
CA ALA A 88 34.58 -10.04 15.82
C ALA A 88 34.57 -8.56 15.42
N HIS A 89 35.65 -7.82 15.71
CA HIS A 89 35.80 -6.44 15.28
C HIS A 89 35.95 -6.31 13.76
N ALA A 90 36.79 -7.15 13.14
CA ALA A 90 36.96 -7.17 11.69
C ALA A 90 35.64 -7.50 10.97
N ALA A 91 34.88 -8.48 11.48
CA ALA A 91 33.56 -8.84 10.94
C ALA A 91 32.59 -7.65 10.94
N ARG A 92 32.46 -6.97 12.09
CA ARG A 92 31.61 -5.77 12.21
C ARG A 92 32.08 -4.64 11.31
N HIS A 93 33.39 -4.44 11.17
CA HIS A 93 33.94 -3.42 10.27
C HIS A 93 33.55 -3.65 8.83
N LEU A 94 33.78 -4.86 8.33
CA LEU A 94 33.44 -5.21 6.96
C LEU A 94 31.92 -5.17 6.73
N HIS A 95 31.11 -5.61 7.69
CA HIS A 95 29.65 -5.48 7.63
C HIS A 95 29.23 -4.01 7.50
N ALA A 96 29.66 -3.15 8.42
CA ALA A 96 29.27 -1.74 8.42
C ALA A 96 29.73 -1.03 7.14
N ARG A 97 30.93 -1.37 6.65
CA ARG A 97 31.44 -0.87 5.38
C ARG A 97 30.57 -1.32 4.20
N ALA A 98 30.21 -2.60 4.12
CA ALA A 98 29.33 -3.12 3.06
C ALA A 98 27.95 -2.44 3.09
N LEU A 99 27.37 -2.29 4.29
CA LEU A 99 26.09 -1.60 4.50
C LEU A 99 26.15 -0.12 4.10
N ALA A 100 27.20 0.62 4.48
CA ALA A 100 27.35 2.02 4.11
C ALA A 100 27.44 2.20 2.58
N HIS A 101 28.17 1.31 1.90
CA HIS A 101 28.23 1.29 0.43
C HIS A 101 26.85 0.98 -0.19
N LEU A 102 26.13 -0.02 0.31
CA LEU A 102 24.75 -0.32 -0.12
C LEU A 102 23.83 0.89 0.05
N MET A 103 23.84 1.53 1.23
CA MET A 103 23.04 2.73 1.53
C MET A 103 23.41 3.89 0.61
N SER A 104 24.66 4.01 0.18
CA SER A 104 25.09 5.03 -0.79
C SER A 104 24.70 4.74 -2.25
N GLY A 105 23.90 3.69 -2.49
CA GLY A 105 23.52 3.23 -3.84
C GLY A 105 24.61 2.44 -4.56
N ARG A 106 25.69 2.07 -3.86
CA ARG A 106 26.83 1.34 -4.41
C ARG A 106 26.87 -0.08 -3.84
N ASN A 107 25.95 -0.94 -4.27
CA ASN A 107 26.01 -2.34 -3.86
C ASN A 107 27.31 -2.98 -4.38
N ARG A 108 28.12 -3.54 -3.49
CA ARG A 108 29.43 -4.15 -3.80
C ARG A 108 29.44 -5.58 -3.30
N PRO A 109 29.06 -6.56 -4.13
CA PRO A 109 29.07 -7.98 -3.74
C PRO A 109 30.39 -8.46 -3.09
N PRO A 110 31.59 -8.04 -3.55
CA PRO A 110 32.84 -8.44 -2.89
C PRO A 110 32.99 -7.95 -1.45
N LEU A 111 32.35 -6.83 -1.07
CA LEU A 111 32.35 -6.36 0.32
C LEU A 111 31.48 -7.24 1.21
N TRP A 112 30.34 -7.71 0.69
CA TRP A 112 29.46 -8.64 1.40
C TRP A 112 30.12 -10.01 1.58
N GLU A 113 30.82 -10.50 0.56
CA GLU A 113 31.61 -11.74 0.66
C GLU A 113 32.72 -11.63 1.71
N ALA A 114 33.47 -10.52 1.71
CA ALA A 114 34.51 -10.28 2.69
C ALA A 114 33.94 -10.20 4.11
N ALA A 115 32.80 -9.52 4.28
CA ALA A 115 32.10 -9.43 5.56
C ALA A 115 31.58 -10.78 6.03
N ALA A 116 30.99 -11.58 5.15
CA ALA A 116 30.51 -12.93 5.45
C ALA A 116 31.67 -13.83 5.92
N SER A 117 32.77 -13.89 5.17
CA SER A 117 33.94 -14.68 5.57
C SER A 117 34.57 -14.21 6.89
N ALA A 118 34.51 -12.92 7.20
CA ALA A 118 34.99 -12.43 8.49
C ALA A 118 34.06 -12.82 9.65
N HIS A 119 32.74 -12.83 9.41
CA HIS A 119 31.76 -13.35 10.36
C HIS A 119 31.93 -14.85 10.60
N ASP A 120 32.17 -15.65 9.56
CA ASP A 120 32.42 -17.10 9.68
C ASP A 120 33.62 -17.37 10.60
N ARG A 121 34.76 -16.72 10.33
CA ARG A 121 35.95 -16.83 11.20
C ARG A 121 35.66 -16.37 12.63
N ALA A 122 34.94 -15.27 12.80
CA ALA A 122 34.60 -14.76 14.13
C ALA A 122 33.69 -15.72 14.92
N LEU A 123 32.81 -16.46 14.23
CA LEU A 123 31.97 -17.50 14.82
C LEU A 123 32.79 -18.73 15.22
N GLU A 124 33.72 -19.17 14.37
CA GLU A 124 34.63 -20.30 14.66
C GLU A 124 35.47 -20.05 15.93
N ALA A 125 35.88 -18.80 16.18
CA ALA A 125 36.64 -18.44 17.37
C ALA A 125 35.77 -18.01 18.58
N ALA A 126 34.45 -17.97 18.44
CA ALA A 126 33.54 -17.48 19.48
C ALA A 126 33.14 -18.58 20.48
N GLY A 127 33.13 -18.24 21.77
CA GLY A 127 32.42 -19.03 22.78
C GLY A 127 30.89 -18.84 22.71
N PRO A 128 30.09 -19.69 23.39
CA PRO A 128 28.63 -19.75 23.25
C PRO A 128 27.91 -18.39 23.39
N ALA A 129 28.31 -17.57 24.37
CA ALA A 129 27.71 -16.26 24.62
C ALA A 129 27.88 -15.23 23.48
N ARG A 130 28.81 -15.45 22.55
CA ARG A 130 29.10 -14.52 21.44
C ARG A 130 28.51 -14.97 20.11
N VAL A 131 28.12 -16.24 20.00
CA VAL A 131 27.56 -16.84 18.78
C VAL A 131 26.28 -16.13 18.37
N ALA A 132 25.31 -15.97 19.27
CA ALA A 132 24.03 -15.31 18.98
C ALA A 132 24.22 -13.90 18.38
N MET A 133 25.14 -13.11 18.95
CA MET A 133 25.43 -11.74 18.50
C MET A 133 26.10 -11.67 17.13
N LEU A 134 26.92 -12.67 16.78
CA LEU A 134 27.64 -12.73 15.50
C LEU A 134 26.82 -13.40 14.40
N ALA A 135 25.92 -14.31 14.77
CA ALA A 135 25.11 -15.12 13.86
C ALA A 135 24.17 -14.24 13.01
N SER A 136 23.52 -13.22 13.57
CA SER A 136 22.67 -12.33 12.77
C SER A 136 23.48 -11.53 11.74
N GLY A 137 24.69 -11.10 12.09
CA GLY A 137 25.59 -10.42 11.15
C GLY A 137 26.07 -11.36 10.04
N ALA A 138 26.39 -12.61 10.39
CA ALA A 138 26.71 -13.66 9.42
C ALA A 138 25.53 -13.94 8.48
N ALA A 139 24.30 -13.96 9.02
CA ALA A 139 23.07 -14.14 8.26
C ALA A 139 22.87 -13.04 7.21
N VAL A 140 22.97 -11.77 7.62
CA VAL A 140 22.87 -10.63 6.71
C VAL A 140 23.94 -10.69 5.63
N CYS A 141 25.20 -10.84 6.02
CA CYS A 141 26.30 -10.80 5.07
C CYS A 141 26.28 -11.99 4.12
N GLY A 142 25.98 -13.19 4.63
CA GLY A 142 25.85 -14.41 3.83
C GLY A 142 24.71 -14.31 2.82
N LEU A 143 23.54 -13.82 3.26
CA LEU A 143 22.40 -13.58 2.37
C LEU A 143 22.78 -12.59 1.27
N MET A 144 23.28 -11.41 1.62
CA MET A 144 23.66 -10.35 0.67
C MET A 144 24.82 -10.73 -0.26
N ALA A 145 25.65 -11.69 0.14
CA ALA A 145 26.71 -12.29 -0.68
C ALA A 145 26.20 -13.45 -1.56
N GLY A 146 24.92 -13.81 -1.47
CA GLY A 146 24.34 -14.94 -2.21
C GLY A 146 24.90 -16.31 -1.78
N ARG A 147 25.46 -16.44 -0.58
CA ARG A 147 26.04 -17.71 -0.12
C ARG A 147 24.94 -18.74 0.23
N PRO A 148 25.17 -20.03 -0.07
CA PRO A 148 24.34 -21.08 0.52
C PRO A 148 24.59 -21.14 2.04
N PRO A 149 23.70 -21.74 2.85
CA PRO A 149 23.81 -21.80 4.31
C PRO A 149 25.02 -22.60 4.86
N GLY A 150 26.00 -22.96 4.03
CA GLY A 150 27.16 -23.74 4.45
C GLY A 150 28.14 -22.90 5.28
N GLY A 151 28.23 -23.20 6.58
CA GLY A 151 29.26 -22.63 7.45
C GLY A 151 28.77 -22.18 8.83
N LEU A 152 27.45 -22.05 9.05
CA LEU A 152 26.95 -21.83 10.39
C LEU A 152 26.94 -23.15 11.17
N PRO A 153 27.37 -23.14 12.46
CA PRO A 153 27.20 -24.30 13.31
C PRO A 153 25.71 -24.66 13.38
N THR A 154 25.40 -25.95 13.28
CA THR A 154 24.03 -26.44 13.51
C THR A 154 23.59 -25.94 14.88
N PRO A 155 22.53 -25.11 14.96
CA PRO A 155 22.07 -24.61 16.25
C PRO A 155 21.69 -25.79 17.14
N ALA A 156 21.95 -25.66 18.44
CA ALA A 156 21.40 -26.60 19.40
C ALA A 156 19.86 -26.60 19.27
N PRO A 157 19.16 -27.71 19.55
CA PRO A 157 17.70 -27.77 19.45
C PRO A 157 16.98 -26.70 20.30
N GLU A 158 17.66 -26.20 21.34
CA GLU A 158 17.18 -25.17 22.26
C GLU A 158 17.62 -23.75 21.84
N ASP A 159 18.52 -23.63 20.84
CA ASP A 159 18.94 -22.35 20.26
C ASP A 159 17.95 -21.90 19.20
N GLU A 160 16.87 -21.37 19.74
CA GLU A 160 15.75 -20.81 19.02
C GLU A 160 16.18 -19.72 18.03
N ASP A 161 17.14 -18.84 18.37
CA ASP A 161 17.66 -17.75 17.50
C ASP A 161 18.52 -18.29 16.37
N GLY A 162 19.38 -19.26 16.67
CA GLY A 162 20.17 -19.96 15.66
C GLY A 162 19.29 -20.67 14.62
N THR A 163 18.14 -21.22 15.02
CA THR A 163 17.18 -21.86 14.10
C THR A 163 16.58 -20.87 13.10
N VAL A 164 16.15 -19.69 13.56
CA VAL A 164 15.60 -18.65 12.68
C VAL A 164 16.65 -18.13 11.70
N ILE A 165 17.88 -17.96 12.18
CA ILE A 165 19.01 -17.53 11.36
C ILE A 165 19.37 -18.58 10.30
N ALA A 166 19.35 -19.86 10.66
CA ALA A 166 19.58 -20.96 9.72
C ALA A 166 18.50 -20.97 8.61
N ASP A 167 17.22 -20.78 8.98
CA ASP A 167 16.11 -20.70 8.03
C ASP A 167 16.24 -19.50 7.07
N ILE A 168 16.65 -18.34 7.58
CA ILE A 168 16.93 -17.14 6.79
C ILE A 168 18.06 -17.35 5.78
N LEU A 169 19.06 -18.17 6.10
CA LEU A 169 20.16 -18.46 5.20
C LEU A 169 19.85 -19.60 4.23
N ALA A 170 18.91 -20.48 4.54
CA ALA A 170 18.52 -21.60 3.68
C ALA A 170 17.89 -21.09 2.38
N ARG A 171 18.57 -21.32 1.23
CA ARG A 171 18.16 -20.81 -0.10
C ARG A 171 16.71 -21.18 -0.46
N ASP A 172 16.26 -22.35 -0.02
CA ASP A 172 14.91 -22.89 -0.28
C ASP A 172 14.01 -22.86 0.97
N GLY A 173 14.37 -22.05 1.97
CA GLY A 173 13.54 -21.89 3.17
C GLY A 173 12.16 -21.32 2.84
N ASP A 174 11.11 -21.97 3.34
CA ASP A 174 9.72 -21.49 3.23
C ASP A 174 9.60 -20.06 3.79
N PRO A 175 9.32 -19.04 2.93
CA PRO A 175 9.20 -17.66 3.37
C PRO A 175 8.17 -17.48 4.49
N ALA A 176 7.05 -18.22 4.44
CA ALA A 176 5.98 -18.13 5.43
C ALA A 176 6.45 -18.60 6.80
N ARG A 177 7.22 -19.70 6.86
CA ARG A 177 7.86 -20.18 8.09
C ARG A 177 8.83 -19.15 8.69
N ILE A 178 9.72 -18.59 7.85
CA ILE A 178 10.67 -17.54 8.28
C ILE A 178 9.91 -16.34 8.86
N GLY A 179 8.89 -15.86 8.13
CA GLY A 179 8.08 -14.72 8.54
C GLY A 179 7.36 -14.95 9.86
N ARG A 180 6.76 -16.14 10.07
CA ARG A 180 6.07 -16.50 11.33
C ARG A 180 7.02 -16.51 12.53
N GLN A 181 8.21 -17.08 12.38
CA GLN A 181 9.22 -17.10 13.46
C GLN A 181 9.67 -15.68 13.82
N LEU A 182 9.92 -14.83 12.81
CA LEU A 182 10.28 -13.43 13.02
C LEU A 182 9.15 -12.64 13.69
N TYR A 183 7.91 -12.83 13.25
CA TYR A 183 6.74 -12.18 13.82
C TYR A 183 6.51 -12.57 15.29
N ALA A 184 6.67 -13.85 15.63
CA ALA A 184 6.54 -14.35 17.01
C ALA A 184 7.55 -13.69 17.96
N ARG A 185 8.74 -13.33 17.46
CA ARG A 185 9.82 -12.74 18.27
C ARG A 185 9.89 -11.22 18.22
N ARG A 186 9.05 -10.57 17.42
CA ARG A 186 9.12 -9.12 17.16
C ARG A 186 9.24 -8.28 18.44
N HIS A 187 8.47 -8.58 19.48
CA HIS A 187 8.52 -7.80 20.72
C HIS A 187 9.86 -7.93 21.46
N ALA A 188 10.39 -9.13 21.60
CA ALA A 188 11.72 -9.35 22.20
C ALA A 188 12.81 -8.67 21.35
N LEU A 189 12.72 -8.82 20.03
CA LEU A 189 13.68 -8.28 19.05
C LEU A 189 13.75 -6.75 19.05
N PHE A 190 12.64 -6.05 19.31
CA PHE A 190 12.58 -4.58 19.27
C PHE A 190 12.57 -3.89 20.65
N SER A 191 12.48 -4.65 21.75
CA SER A 191 12.49 -4.10 23.12
C SER A 191 13.87 -4.15 23.80
N GLU A 192 14.74 -5.12 23.49
CA GLU A 192 15.96 -5.33 24.29
C GLU A 192 17.20 -4.55 23.83
N ARG A 193 17.17 -3.99 22.62
CA ARG A 193 18.05 -2.93 22.09
C ARG A 193 17.61 -2.73 20.63
N PRO A 194 17.45 -1.49 20.13
CA PRO A 194 17.33 -1.25 18.70
C PRO A 194 18.68 -1.56 18.04
N GLY A 195 19.00 -2.84 17.90
CA GLY A 195 20.21 -3.32 17.28
C GLY A 195 20.07 -3.11 15.79
N LEU A 196 20.92 -2.24 15.22
CA LEU A 196 21.08 -2.08 13.77
C LEU A 196 20.96 -3.41 13.04
N THR A 197 21.56 -4.46 13.61
CA THR A 197 21.61 -5.82 13.10
C THR A 197 20.25 -6.42 12.76
N LEU A 198 19.20 -6.17 13.54
CA LEU A 198 17.87 -6.76 13.28
C LEU A 198 17.11 -5.97 12.22
N THR A 199 17.09 -4.65 12.31
CA THR A 199 16.50 -3.80 11.27
C THR A 199 17.21 -3.99 9.93
N THR A 200 18.53 -4.16 9.93
CA THR A 200 19.31 -4.47 8.71
C THR A 200 19.09 -5.91 8.24
N LEU A 201 18.83 -6.86 9.14
CA LEU A 201 18.45 -8.23 8.78
C LEU A 201 17.11 -8.28 8.06
N PHE A 202 16.08 -7.60 8.58
CA PHE A 202 14.80 -7.47 7.88
C PHE A 202 14.97 -6.78 6.53
N ALA A 203 15.68 -5.66 6.49
CA ALA A 203 15.91 -4.96 5.22
C ALA A 203 16.67 -5.82 4.20
N ALA A 204 17.69 -6.57 4.64
CA ALA A 204 18.42 -7.51 3.78
C ALA A 204 17.52 -8.64 3.27
N LEU A 205 16.67 -9.22 4.13
CA LEU A 205 15.67 -10.22 3.73
C LEU A 205 14.73 -9.69 2.64
N PHE A 206 14.15 -8.51 2.83
CA PHE A 206 13.23 -7.92 1.87
C PHE A 206 13.92 -7.48 0.57
N LEU A 207 15.16 -6.98 0.64
CA LEU A 207 15.96 -6.65 -0.55
C LEU A 207 16.31 -7.91 -1.35
N HIS A 208 16.89 -8.92 -0.71
CA HIS A 208 17.47 -10.07 -1.41
C HIS A 208 16.45 -11.14 -1.78
N ARG A 209 15.48 -11.41 -0.90
CA ARG A 209 14.44 -12.42 -1.16
C ARG A 209 13.16 -11.80 -1.69
N GLY A 210 12.73 -10.65 -1.15
CA GLY A 210 11.51 -9.97 -1.59
C GLY A 210 11.66 -9.11 -2.85
N GLY A 211 12.90 -8.79 -3.23
CA GLY A 211 13.21 -7.85 -4.30
C GLY A 211 12.74 -6.42 -4.00
N VAL A 212 12.49 -6.04 -2.74
CA VAL A 212 11.93 -4.73 -2.37
C VAL A 212 13.01 -3.66 -2.49
N GLU A 213 12.84 -2.74 -3.43
CA GLU A 213 13.71 -1.58 -3.62
C GLU A 213 12.90 -0.28 -3.59
N PRO A 214 13.49 0.84 -3.15
CA PRO A 214 14.84 1.00 -2.58
C PRO A 214 14.99 0.48 -1.13
N LEU A 215 16.22 0.46 -0.60
CA LEU A 215 16.54 0.04 0.79
C LEU A 215 15.69 0.78 1.85
N THR A 216 15.34 2.05 1.62
CA THR A 216 14.46 2.81 2.53
C THR A 216 13.08 2.16 2.67
N THR A 217 12.55 1.57 1.60
CA THR A 217 11.30 0.80 1.64
C THR A 217 11.50 -0.49 2.42
N ALA A 218 12.59 -1.22 2.18
CA ALA A 218 12.90 -2.46 2.90
C ALA A 218 13.06 -2.23 4.42
N LEU A 219 13.69 -1.13 4.83
CA LEU A 219 13.77 -0.72 6.25
C LEU A 219 12.38 -0.45 6.86
N SER A 220 11.43 0.00 6.05
CA SER A 220 10.06 0.32 6.51
C SER A 220 9.22 -0.94 6.78
N ALA A 221 9.68 -2.13 6.39
CA ALA A 221 9.03 -3.40 6.73
C ALA A 221 8.85 -3.58 8.26
N GLY A 222 9.72 -2.99 9.07
CA GLY A 222 9.59 -3.01 10.53
C GLY A 222 8.25 -2.46 11.03
N TYR A 223 7.67 -1.46 10.36
CA TYR A 223 6.37 -0.88 10.73
C TYR A 223 5.17 -1.73 10.31
N VAL A 224 5.38 -2.69 9.40
CA VAL A 224 4.38 -3.67 8.96
C VAL A 224 4.43 -4.91 9.88
N VAL A 225 5.63 -5.34 10.26
CA VAL A 225 5.84 -6.47 11.18
C VAL A 225 5.47 -6.09 12.61
N CYS A 226 5.72 -4.86 13.03
CA CYS A 226 5.41 -4.33 14.37
C CYS A 226 4.40 -3.18 14.26
N PRO A 227 3.09 -3.48 14.08
CA PRO A 227 2.06 -2.46 13.97
C PRO A 227 1.92 -1.58 15.22
N GLU A 228 2.43 -2.05 16.37
CA GLU A 228 2.41 -1.34 17.65
C GLU A 228 3.37 -0.14 17.67
N LEU A 229 4.35 -0.10 16.74
CA LEU A 229 5.22 1.07 16.59
C LEU A 229 4.42 2.25 16.06
N THR A 230 4.56 3.41 16.69
CA THR A 230 3.95 4.65 16.21
C THR A 230 4.64 5.11 14.93
N LEU A 231 3.85 5.50 13.92
CA LEU A 231 4.39 6.04 12.67
C LEU A 231 5.05 7.41 12.90
N PRO A 232 6.30 7.61 12.45
CA PRO A 232 6.94 8.92 12.44
C PRO A 232 6.19 9.95 11.58
N PRO A 233 6.22 11.25 11.92
CA PRO A 233 5.54 12.29 11.14
C PRO A 233 5.94 12.34 9.66
N ALA A 234 7.22 12.07 9.33
CA ALA A 234 7.70 12.05 7.95
C ALA A 234 7.05 10.91 7.14
N MET A 235 6.85 9.74 7.76
CA MET A 235 6.17 8.62 7.11
C MET A 235 4.68 8.94 6.88
N ILE A 236 4.01 9.53 7.88
CA ILE A 236 2.61 9.97 7.76
C ILE A 236 2.46 10.97 6.61
N ALA A 237 3.33 11.97 6.54
CA ALA A 237 3.34 12.95 5.44
C ALA A 237 3.55 12.29 4.07
N SER A 238 4.27 11.16 4.03
CA SER A 238 4.45 10.35 2.81
C SER A 238 3.31 9.36 2.55
N GLY A 239 2.18 9.47 3.27
CA GLY A 239 0.98 8.67 3.04
C GLY A 239 0.96 7.30 3.73
N TRP A 240 1.82 7.07 4.73
CA TRP A 240 1.67 5.93 5.62
C TRP A 240 0.58 6.20 6.66
N GLU A 241 -0.27 5.22 6.92
CA GLU A 241 -1.41 5.40 7.81
C GLU A 241 -1.88 4.08 8.42
N ASP A 242 -2.53 4.20 9.58
CA ASP A 242 -3.21 3.10 10.23
C ASP A 242 -4.66 3.03 9.76
N ARG A 243 -4.96 1.97 9.02
CA ARG A 243 -6.31 1.62 8.58
C ARG A 243 -6.55 0.13 8.77
N ALA A 244 -7.78 -0.21 9.10
CA ALA A 244 -8.23 -1.60 9.19
C ALA A 244 -8.46 -2.23 7.80
N GLU A 245 -8.64 -1.41 6.78
CA GLU A 245 -8.87 -1.86 5.40
C GLU A 245 -8.11 -0.97 4.42
N ALA A 246 -7.53 -1.60 3.39
CA ALA A 246 -6.87 -0.90 2.31
C ALA A 246 -6.99 -1.70 1.01
N ILE A 247 -7.08 -0.98 -0.11
CA ILE A 247 -7.02 -1.57 -1.44
C ILE A 247 -5.83 -0.98 -2.19
N LEU A 248 -4.97 -1.86 -2.68
CA LEU A 248 -3.81 -1.53 -3.49
C LEU A 248 -4.03 -2.02 -4.92
N THR A 249 -4.07 -1.10 -5.88
CA THR A 249 -4.00 -1.47 -7.31
C THR A 249 -2.54 -1.57 -7.73
N LEU A 250 -2.15 -2.69 -8.33
CA LEU A 250 -0.79 -2.94 -8.79
C LEU A 250 -0.62 -2.56 -10.26
N GLU A 251 0.58 -2.10 -10.62
CA GLU A 251 0.90 -1.72 -12.00
C GLU A 251 1.18 -2.94 -12.90
N ARG A 252 1.56 -4.07 -12.29
CA ARG A 252 1.97 -5.30 -12.98
C ARG A 252 1.40 -6.52 -12.26
N GLN A 253 1.13 -7.57 -13.04
CA GLN A 253 0.74 -8.87 -12.50
C GLN A 253 1.99 -9.65 -12.07
N ASP A 254 2.42 -9.46 -10.82
CA ASP A 254 3.60 -10.13 -10.25
C ASP A 254 3.21 -10.99 -9.02
N PHE A 255 2.38 -12.00 -9.27
CA PHE A 255 1.82 -12.87 -8.23
C PHE A 255 2.91 -13.57 -7.41
N ALA A 256 3.94 -14.11 -8.06
CA ALA A 256 5.02 -14.85 -7.38
C ALA A 256 5.81 -13.97 -6.40
N ARG A 257 5.99 -12.69 -6.72
CA ARG A 257 6.63 -11.74 -5.80
C ARG A 257 5.71 -11.34 -4.65
N VAL A 258 4.43 -11.13 -4.92
CA VAL A 258 3.42 -10.86 -3.88
C VAL A 258 3.35 -12.03 -2.89
N ASP A 259 3.20 -13.25 -3.39
CA ASP A 259 3.12 -14.48 -2.58
C ASP A 259 4.35 -14.62 -1.67
N ARG A 260 5.55 -14.40 -2.23
CA ARG A 260 6.81 -14.43 -1.48
C ARG A 260 6.89 -13.34 -0.41
N LEU A 261 6.46 -12.11 -0.71
CA LEU A 261 6.48 -11.00 0.23
C LEU A 261 5.50 -11.21 1.39
N LEU A 262 4.29 -11.70 1.09
CA LEU A 262 3.30 -12.05 2.11
C LEU A 262 3.81 -13.19 2.99
N GLY A 263 4.47 -14.19 2.41
CA GLY A 263 5.20 -15.22 3.15
C GLY A 263 6.25 -14.63 4.08
N LEU A 264 7.16 -13.77 3.59
CA LEU A 264 8.17 -13.11 4.45
C LEU A 264 7.58 -12.28 5.59
N LEU A 265 6.34 -11.81 5.46
CA LEU A 265 5.59 -11.11 6.50
C LEU A 265 4.81 -12.03 7.44
N GLY A 266 4.97 -13.35 7.29
CA GLY A 266 4.37 -14.38 8.14
C GLY A 266 2.94 -14.75 7.79
N LEU A 267 2.44 -14.36 6.62
CA LEU A 267 1.14 -14.80 6.14
C LEU A 267 1.26 -16.15 5.43
N THR A 268 0.25 -16.99 5.62
CA THR A 268 0.14 -18.31 4.97
C THR A 268 -0.97 -18.24 3.94
N ARG A 269 -0.75 -18.81 2.75
CA ARG A 269 -1.78 -18.91 1.71
C ARG A 269 -2.90 -19.85 2.14
N ASP A 270 -4.15 -19.41 2.00
CA ASP A 270 -5.33 -20.18 2.34
C ASP A 270 -5.70 -21.12 1.16
N GLY A 271 -5.71 -22.43 1.39
CA GLY A 271 -5.96 -23.46 0.37
C GLY A 271 -4.69 -24.01 -0.31
N GLU A 272 -4.82 -25.20 -0.93
CA GLU A 272 -3.69 -26.09 -1.27
C GLU A 272 -2.57 -25.47 -2.13
N THR A 273 -1.38 -25.99 -1.83
CA THR A 273 -0.04 -25.83 -2.41
C THR A 273 0.09 -26.33 -3.86
N ALA A 274 -0.95 -26.22 -4.69
CA ALA A 274 -0.76 -26.45 -6.12
C ALA A 274 0.03 -25.27 -6.69
N THR A 275 1.28 -25.53 -7.09
CA THR A 275 2.01 -24.69 -8.03
C THR A 275 1.23 -24.72 -9.34
N HIS A 276 0.40 -23.70 -9.57
CA HIS A 276 -0.16 -23.47 -10.89
C HIS A 276 0.87 -22.66 -11.68
N ASP A 277 1.21 -23.12 -12.89
CA ASP A 277 2.13 -22.43 -13.80
C ASP A 277 1.61 -21.05 -14.22
N ALA A 278 0.30 -20.81 -14.04
CA ALA A 278 -0.34 -19.52 -14.26
C ALA A 278 -0.75 -18.86 -12.92
N PRO A 279 -0.62 -17.52 -12.80
CA PRO A 279 -1.09 -16.80 -11.63
C PRO A 279 -2.61 -16.99 -11.47
N PRO A 280 -3.11 -17.29 -10.26
CA PRO A 280 -4.54 -17.49 -10.07
C PRO A 280 -5.31 -16.17 -10.20
N GLY A 281 -6.56 -16.25 -10.64
CA GLY A 281 -7.48 -15.10 -10.65
C GLY A 281 -7.86 -14.62 -9.25
N PHE A 282 -7.76 -15.51 -8.26
CA PHE A 282 -7.98 -15.24 -6.84
C PHE A 282 -7.03 -16.06 -5.97
N ALA A 283 -6.47 -15.44 -4.94
CA ALA A 283 -5.77 -16.13 -3.86
C ALA A 283 -5.95 -15.33 -2.56
N SER A 284 -5.92 -16.01 -1.42
CA SER A 284 -6.02 -15.38 -0.11
C SER A 284 -4.87 -15.82 0.79
N TRP A 285 -4.42 -14.93 1.68
CA TRP A 285 -3.43 -15.24 2.71
C TRP A 285 -3.91 -14.69 4.04
N THR A 286 -3.75 -15.51 5.08
CA THR A 286 -4.08 -15.15 6.44
C THR A 286 -2.83 -15.22 7.33
N ARG A 287 -2.65 -14.21 8.19
CA ARG A 287 -1.59 -14.18 9.20
C ARG A 287 -1.81 -15.27 10.25
N GLN A 288 -0.75 -16.01 10.56
CA GLN A 288 -0.78 -17.05 11.58
C GLN A 288 0.12 -16.67 12.77
N PRO A 289 -0.23 -17.07 14.01
CA PRO A 289 -1.43 -17.83 14.39
C PRO A 289 -2.65 -16.96 14.75
N ASP A 290 -2.51 -15.63 14.75
CA ASP A 290 -3.53 -14.73 15.31
C ASP A 290 -4.69 -14.39 14.37
N HIS A 291 -4.60 -14.75 13.09
CA HIS A 291 -5.59 -14.44 12.05
C HIS A 291 -5.95 -12.94 11.96
N SER A 292 -5.05 -12.07 12.44
CA SER A 292 -5.34 -10.64 12.58
C SER A 292 -5.36 -9.91 11.24
N LEU A 293 -4.68 -10.45 10.23
CA LEU A 293 -4.48 -9.81 8.93
C LEU A 293 -4.78 -10.81 7.81
N GLU A 294 -5.62 -10.38 6.87
CA GLU A 294 -6.06 -11.11 5.69
C GLU A 294 -5.70 -10.28 4.45
N VAL A 295 -5.22 -10.94 3.41
CA VAL A 295 -4.89 -10.31 2.13
C VAL A 295 -5.50 -11.15 1.02
N ASP A 296 -6.32 -10.54 0.18
CA ASP A 296 -6.81 -11.17 -1.04
C ASP A 296 -6.15 -10.56 -2.25
N TRP A 297 -5.66 -11.42 -3.14
CA TRP A 297 -5.29 -11.08 -4.49
C TRP A 297 -6.46 -11.30 -5.43
N ARG A 298 -6.70 -10.32 -6.31
CA ARG A 298 -7.62 -10.45 -7.44
C ARG A 298 -6.93 -10.03 -8.73
N ALA A 299 -7.08 -10.84 -9.77
CA ALA A 299 -6.65 -10.52 -11.12
C ALA A 299 -7.74 -10.99 -12.11
N ALA A 300 -8.55 -10.04 -12.59
CA ALA A 300 -9.50 -10.29 -13.67
C ALA A 300 -8.85 -9.93 -15.02
N GLU A 301 -9.27 -10.59 -16.10
CA GLU A 301 -8.69 -10.43 -17.45
C GLU A 301 -8.75 -8.97 -17.96
N ASP A 302 -9.80 -8.25 -17.60
CA ASP A 302 -10.05 -6.86 -18.05
C ASP A 302 -9.74 -5.78 -16.98
N ALA A 303 -9.12 -6.13 -15.85
CA ALA A 303 -8.86 -5.20 -14.75
C ALA A 303 -7.41 -5.29 -14.24
N PRO A 304 -6.84 -4.16 -13.76
CA PRO A 304 -5.53 -4.21 -13.12
C PRO A 304 -5.59 -5.10 -11.87
N PRO A 305 -4.56 -5.92 -11.60
CA PRO A 305 -4.53 -6.74 -10.41
C PRO A 305 -4.53 -5.87 -9.16
N HIS A 306 -5.21 -6.33 -8.11
CA HIS A 306 -5.29 -5.59 -6.86
C HIS A 306 -5.23 -6.50 -5.64
N LEU A 307 -4.83 -5.89 -4.52
CA LEU A 307 -4.83 -6.49 -3.20
C LEU A 307 -5.92 -5.85 -2.34
N GLU A 308 -6.77 -6.65 -1.72
CA GLU A 308 -7.68 -6.23 -0.67
C GLU A 308 -7.07 -6.67 0.66
N ILE A 309 -6.72 -5.72 1.51
CA ILE A 309 -6.00 -5.97 2.76
C ILE A 309 -6.92 -5.61 3.91
N ARG A 310 -7.16 -6.56 4.82
CA ARG A 310 -8.09 -6.44 5.95
C ARG A 310 -7.37 -6.82 7.25
N GLY A 311 -7.50 -6.00 8.29
CA GLY A 311 -6.87 -6.20 9.58
C GLY A 311 -6.01 -5.03 10.07
N PRO A 312 -5.41 -5.13 11.27
CA PRO A 312 -4.54 -4.10 11.82
C PRO A 312 -3.38 -3.78 10.87
N ALA A 313 -3.11 -2.48 10.70
CA ALA A 313 -2.07 -1.96 9.83
C ALA A 313 -2.21 -2.30 8.33
N ALA A 314 -3.42 -2.58 7.84
CA ALA A 314 -3.69 -2.77 6.41
C ALA A 314 -3.17 -1.59 5.56
N GLY A 315 -3.36 -0.35 6.03
CA GLY A 315 -2.83 0.86 5.38
C GLY A 315 -1.30 0.87 5.27
N ARG A 316 -0.58 0.44 6.31
CA ARG A 316 0.89 0.32 6.30
C ARG A 316 1.36 -0.74 5.31
N LEU A 317 0.71 -1.90 5.30
CA LEU A 317 1.03 -2.98 4.37
C LEU A 317 0.81 -2.54 2.92
N ALA A 318 -0.34 -1.94 2.62
CA ALA A 318 -0.65 -1.41 1.29
C ALA A 318 0.43 -0.41 0.85
N ARG A 319 0.86 0.49 1.75
CA ARG A 319 1.89 1.48 1.45
C ARG A 319 3.25 0.86 1.22
N PHE A 320 3.64 -0.13 2.02
CA PHE A 320 4.88 -0.89 1.85
C PHE A 320 4.92 -1.58 0.47
N PHE A 321 3.84 -2.25 0.07
CA PHE A 321 3.74 -2.89 -1.24
C PHE A 321 3.78 -1.85 -2.37
N ALA A 322 3.00 -0.77 -2.26
CA ALA A 322 3.00 0.30 -3.27
C ALA A 322 4.41 0.88 -3.51
N GLN A 323 5.18 1.08 -2.43
CA GLN A 323 6.55 1.59 -2.51
C GLN A 323 7.56 0.53 -2.99
N GLY A 324 7.35 -0.74 -2.68
CA GLY A 324 8.33 -1.81 -2.89
C GLY A 324 8.19 -2.53 -4.23
N ILE A 325 6.96 -2.73 -4.70
CA ILE A 325 6.66 -3.46 -5.93
C ILE A 325 5.89 -2.64 -6.97
N GLY A 326 5.53 -1.40 -6.64
CA GLY A 326 4.81 -0.48 -7.51
C GLY A 326 3.29 -0.64 -7.40
N GLY A 327 2.57 0.46 -7.51
CA GLY A 327 1.12 0.50 -7.37
C GLY A 327 0.62 1.77 -6.69
N ALA A 328 -0.70 1.87 -6.57
CA ALA A 328 -1.38 2.99 -5.94
C ALA A 328 -2.27 2.51 -4.81
N VAL A 329 -1.98 2.98 -3.58
CA VAL A 329 -2.90 2.86 -2.45
C VAL A 329 -4.04 3.84 -2.69
N ARG A 330 -5.27 3.33 -2.69
CA ARG A 330 -6.46 4.14 -2.93
C ARG A 330 -6.87 4.86 -1.63
N PRO A 331 -7.38 6.10 -1.71
CA PRO A 331 -7.62 6.94 -0.54
C PRO A 331 -8.75 6.45 0.38
N GLY A 332 -9.50 5.41 0.01
CA GLY A 332 -10.46 4.70 0.85
C GLY A 332 -11.09 3.51 0.11
N PRO A 333 -11.71 2.54 0.80
CA PRO A 333 -12.29 1.36 0.18
C PRO A 333 -13.39 1.71 -0.83
N GLU A 334 -14.27 2.67 -0.50
CA GLU A 334 -15.29 3.20 -1.43
C GLU A 334 -14.65 3.77 -2.71
N GLN A 335 -13.60 4.59 -2.57
CA GLN A 335 -12.93 5.19 -3.73
C GLN A 335 -12.19 4.13 -4.56
N ALA A 336 -11.57 3.16 -3.89
CA ALA A 336 -10.85 2.09 -4.54
C ALA A 336 -11.80 1.21 -5.36
N LEU A 337 -12.91 0.81 -4.74
CA LEU A 337 -13.95 0.04 -5.40
C LEU A 337 -14.58 0.86 -6.54
N ALA A 338 -14.81 2.16 -6.34
CA ALA A 338 -15.29 3.03 -7.40
C ALA A 338 -14.30 3.10 -8.58
N ASP A 339 -13.01 3.24 -8.32
CA ASP A 339 -11.98 3.28 -9.36
C ASP A 339 -11.88 1.94 -10.11
N LEU A 340 -12.01 0.80 -9.41
CA LEU A 340 -12.06 -0.53 -10.01
C LEU A 340 -13.31 -0.73 -10.89
N LEU A 341 -14.45 -0.18 -10.47
CA LEU A 341 -15.70 -0.23 -11.22
C LEU A 341 -15.76 0.80 -12.36
N THR A 342 -14.87 1.80 -12.37
CA THR A 342 -14.88 2.88 -13.37
C THR A 342 -14.19 2.41 -14.65
N VAL A 343 -14.92 2.34 -15.76
CA VAL A 343 -14.32 2.17 -17.09
C VAL A 343 -13.84 3.53 -17.61
N PRO A 344 -12.51 3.76 -17.76
CA PRO A 344 -12.01 5.06 -18.16
C PRO A 344 -12.43 5.39 -19.60
N ARG A 345 -12.78 6.66 -19.85
CA ARG A 345 -13.15 7.20 -21.17
C ARG A 345 -12.14 6.97 -22.30
N ARG A 346 -10.89 6.61 -21.96
CA ARG A 346 -9.79 6.40 -22.91
C ARG A 346 -9.61 4.95 -23.36
N ALA A 347 -10.32 3.98 -22.77
CA ALA A 347 -10.30 2.60 -23.27
C ALA A 347 -11.02 2.54 -24.64
N THR A 348 -10.24 2.35 -25.68
CA THR A 348 -10.56 2.70 -27.08
C THR A 348 -11.53 1.77 -27.81
N VAL A 349 -12.21 0.85 -27.10
CA VAL A 349 -13.33 0.08 -27.65
C VAL A 349 -14.40 0.00 -26.58
N ALA A 350 -15.34 0.95 -26.61
CA ALA A 350 -16.52 0.87 -25.75
C ALA A 350 -17.37 -0.32 -26.21
N ASN A 351 -17.13 -1.50 -25.62
CA ASN A 351 -17.94 -2.69 -25.86
C ASN A 351 -19.42 -2.35 -25.49
N PRO A 352 -20.34 -2.28 -26.47
CA PRO A 352 -21.70 -1.86 -26.21
C PRO A 352 -22.44 -2.77 -25.23
N SER A 353 -22.10 -4.06 -25.18
CA SER A 353 -22.69 -5.01 -24.23
C SER A 353 -22.24 -4.76 -22.80
N ALA A 354 -20.96 -4.41 -22.59
CA ALA A 354 -20.44 -4.07 -21.26
C ALA A 354 -21.06 -2.77 -20.74
N ALA A 355 -21.21 -1.75 -21.60
CA ALA A 355 -21.88 -0.50 -21.23
C ALA A 355 -23.38 -0.71 -20.93
N GLN A 356 -24.02 -1.62 -21.66
CA GLN A 356 -25.38 -2.06 -21.37
C GLN A 356 -25.41 -2.69 -19.97
N ALA A 357 -24.69 -3.79 -19.72
CA ALA A 357 -24.70 -4.50 -18.44
C ALA A 357 -24.46 -3.59 -17.21
N ARG A 358 -23.51 -2.64 -17.29
CA ARG A 358 -23.27 -1.68 -16.21
C ARG A 358 -24.46 -0.75 -15.95
N TRP A 359 -25.12 -0.29 -17.01
CA TRP A 359 -26.35 0.49 -16.88
C TRP A 359 -27.47 -0.34 -16.26
N GLU A 360 -27.61 -1.61 -16.61
CA GLU A 360 -28.62 -2.52 -16.02
C GLU A 360 -28.36 -2.77 -14.55
N MET A 361 -27.11 -3.07 -14.19
CA MET A 361 -26.66 -3.27 -12.81
C MET A 361 -26.96 -2.04 -11.94
N LEU A 362 -26.63 -0.83 -12.43
CA LEU A 362 -26.90 0.39 -11.69
C LEU A 362 -28.41 0.66 -11.55
N CYS A 363 -29.21 0.43 -12.60
CA CYS A 363 -30.68 0.53 -12.51
C CYS A 363 -31.26 -0.43 -11.46
N ALA A 364 -30.76 -1.67 -11.40
CA ALA A 364 -31.18 -2.66 -10.41
C ALA A 364 -30.80 -2.22 -8.99
N ALA A 365 -29.57 -1.75 -8.79
CA ALA A 365 -29.10 -1.24 -7.50
C ALA A 365 -29.93 -0.05 -7.00
N VAL A 366 -30.28 0.88 -7.89
CA VAL A 366 -31.09 2.07 -7.59
C VAL A 366 -32.53 1.72 -7.23
N ALA A 367 -33.05 0.58 -7.69
CA ALA A 367 -34.36 0.11 -7.31
C ALA A 367 -34.41 -0.58 -5.93
N GLY A 368 -33.26 -0.95 -5.36
CA GLY A 368 -33.17 -1.60 -4.06
C GLY A 368 -33.18 -0.59 -2.90
N GLU A 369 -33.99 -0.84 -1.88
CA GLU A 369 -33.96 -0.05 -0.64
C GLU A 369 -32.66 -0.29 0.14
N GLY A 370 -32.10 0.76 0.74
CA GLY A 370 -30.94 0.67 1.65
C GLY A 370 -29.56 0.49 0.99
N VAL A 371 -29.48 0.28 -0.33
CA VAL A 371 -28.23 -0.01 -1.06
C VAL A 371 -27.17 1.08 -0.88
N PHE A 372 -27.57 2.35 -0.80
CA PHE A 372 -26.63 3.48 -0.72
C PHE A 372 -26.23 3.87 0.71
N GLY A 373 -26.72 3.13 1.71
CA GLY A 373 -26.14 3.15 3.07
C GLY A 373 -24.85 2.32 3.18
N ASP A 374 -24.63 1.40 2.24
CA ASP A 374 -23.45 0.54 2.15
C ASP A 374 -22.33 1.20 1.31
N PRO A 375 -21.05 1.16 1.75
CA PRO A 375 -19.88 1.52 0.93
C PRO A 375 -19.91 0.99 -0.51
N ALA A 376 -20.40 -0.24 -0.74
CA ALA A 376 -20.46 -0.82 -2.09
C ALA A 376 -21.43 -0.06 -3.00
N GLY A 377 -22.62 0.30 -2.48
CA GLY A 377 -23.59 1.11 -3.23
C GLY A 377 -23.07 2.51 -3.55
N ARG A 378 -22.38 3.15 -2.59
CA ARG A 378 -21.76 4.46 -2.81
C ARG A 378 -20.62 4.42 -3.84
N ALA A 379 -19.79 3.37 -3.80
CA ALA A 379 -18.75 3.14 -4.78
C ALA A 379 -19.31 2.95 -6.19
N LEU A 380 -20.40 2.18 -6.32
CA LEU A 380 -21.09 1.95 -7.58
C LEU A 380 -21.63 3.26 -8.19
N VAL A 381 -22.24 4.14 -7.40
CA VAL A 381 -22.70 5.47 -7.86
C VAL A 381 -21.53 6.35 -8.24
N THR A 382 -20.46 6.35 -7.44
CA THR A 382 -19.23 7.11 -7.72
C THR A 382 -18.63 6.70 -9.06
N ALA A 383 -18.50 5.39 -9.32
CA ALA A 383 -18.05 4.86 -10.60
C ALA A 383 -19.00 5.25 -11.74
N GLY A 384 -20.31 5.17 -11.49
CA GLY A 384 -21.34 5.53 -12.44
C GLY A 384 -21.27 6.99 -12.90
N LEU A 385 -20.94 7.93 -11.99
CA LEU A 385 -20.75 9.36 -12.33
C LEU A 385 -19.57 9.58 -13.29
N ALA A 386 -18.54 8.73 -13.21
CA ALA A 386 -17.33 8.80 -14.04
C ALA A 386 -17.41 7.97 -15.33
N ASP A 387 -18.43 7.11 -15.50
CA ASP A 387 -18.54 6.18 -16.62
C ASP A 387 -18.50 6.90 -17.98
N SER A 388 -18.01 6.20 -19.01
CA SER A 388 -18.01 6.63 -20.41
C SER A 388 -19.41 6.68 -21.04
N ASP A 389 -20.35 5.81 -20.66
CA ASP A 389 -21.75 5.82 -21.14
C ASP A 389 -22.57 6.85 -20.37
N TRP A 390 -23.25 7.74 -21.09
CA TRP A 390 -24.05 8.80 -20.49
C TRP A 390 -25.28 8.28 -19.74
N ARG A 391 -25.84 7.12 -20.11
CA ARG A 391 -26.99 6.51 -19.42
C ARG A 391 -26.62 6.13 -18.00
N VAL A 392 -25.47 5.46 -17.84
CA VAL A 392 -24.90 5.12 -16.53
C VAL A 392 -24.72 6.40 -15.70
N ARG A 393 -24.10 7.44 -16.28
CA ARG A 393 -23.94 8.74 -15.58
C ARG A 393 -25.25 9.38 -15.15
N MET A 394 -26.29 9.35 -15.99
CA MET A 394 -27.58 9.97 -15.65
C MET A 394 -28.35 9.19 -14.58
N VAL A 395 -28.27 7.85 -14.60
CA VAL A 395 -28.84 7.02 -13.51
C VAL A 395 -28.08 7.27 -12.21
N ALA A 396 -26.74 7.38 -12.27
CA ALA A 396 -25.94 7.71 -11.09
C ALA A 396 -26.31 9.09 -10.51
N LEU A 397 -26.48 10.11 -11.35
CA LEU A 397 -26.95 11.42 -10.89
C LEU A 397 -28.35 11.35 -10.27
N TRP A 398 -29.27 10.60 -10.87
CA TRP A 398 -30.59 10.40 -10.29
C TRP A 398 -30.48 9.75 -8.91
N ALA A 399 -29.66 8.71 -8.76
CA ALA A 399 -29.41 8.02 -7.50
C ALA A 399 -28.83 8.95 -6.41
N VAL A 400 -27.86 9.79 -6.76
CA VAL A 400 -27.30 10.81 -5.86
C VAL A 400 -28.38 11.75 -5.35
N GLY A 401 -29.24 12.25 -6.23
CA GLY A 401 -30.31 13.18 -5.87
C GLY A 401 -31.45 12.53 -5.09
N HIS A 402 -31.84 11.31 -5.45
CA HIS A 402 -32.95 10.59 -4.83
C HIS A 402 -32.57 10.09 -3.43
N HIS A 403 -31.42 9.43 -3.31
CA HIS A 403 -30.94 8.88 -2.03
C HIS A 403 -30.10 9.87 -1.21
N ARG A 404 -29.93 11.11 -1.68
CA ARG A 404 -29.17 12.18 -1.01
C ARG A 404 -27.75 11.73 -0.60
N VAL A 405 -27.07 11.00 -1.48
CA VAL A 405 -25.76 10.41 -1.20
C VAL A 405 -24.74 11.51 -0.91
N GLN A 406 -24.29 11.62 0.33
CA GLN A 406 -23.42 12.71 0.79
C GLN A 406 -22.00 12.62 0.21
N GLY A 407 -21.35 13.77 0.05
CA GLY A 407 -19.92 13.85 -0.34
C GLY A 407 -19.63 13.66 -1.82
N LEU A 408 -20.65 13.56 -2.67
CA LEU A 408 -20.54 13.40 -4.13
C LEU A 408 -20.88 14.67 -4.91
N ALA A 409 -21.14 15.80 -4.24
CA ALA A 409 -21.57 17.05 -4.87
C ALA A 409 -20.66 17.49 -6.03
N ALA A 410 -19.35 17.59 -5.80
CA ALA A 410 -18.39 18.01 -6.83
C ALA A 410 -18.35 17.04 -8.03
N ARG A 411 -18.50 15.72 -7.78
CA ARG A 411 -18.55 14.72 -8.85
C ARG A 411 -19.84 14.79 -9.65
N ALA A 412 -20.97 15.02 -8.97
CA ALA A 412 -22.24 15.25 -9.62
C ALA A 412 -22.18 16.50 -10.52
N GLU A 413 -21.64 17.62 -10.04
CA GLU A 413 -21.46 18.85 -10.85
C GLU A 413 -20.58 18.62 -12.09
N ALA A 414 -19.50 17.85 -11.93
CA ALA A 414 -18.56 17.54 -13.00
C ALA A 414 -19.09 16.51 -14.02
N ALA A 415 -20.19 15.80 -13.73
CA ALA A 415 -20.72 14.77 -14.59
C ALA A 415 -21.13 15.32 -15.98
N ALA A 416 -20.58 14.69 -17.03
CA ALA A 416 -20.77 15.15 -18.40
C ALA A 416 -22.11 14.71 -19.00
N LEU A 417 -22.85 15.67 -19.54
CA LEU A 417 -24.17 15.46 -20.15
C LEU A 417 -24.09 15.24 -21.67
N PRO A 418 -24.98 14.41 -22.26
CA PRO A 418 -25.05 14.20 -23.70
C PRO A 418 -25.41 15.50 -24.44
N LYS A 419 -24.80 15.73 -25.62
CA LYS A 419 -25.09 16.90 -26.48
C LYS A 419 -26.55 16.86 -26.99
N PRO A 420 -27.19 18.02 -27.26
CA PRO A 420 -28.48 18.04 -27.95
C PRO A 420 -28.40 17.28 -29.29
N GLY A 421 -29.50 16.63 -29.69
CA GLY A 421 -29.57 15.81 -30.91
C GLY A 421 -28.99 14.40 -30.76
N PHE A 422 -28.27 14.10 -29.67
CA PHE A 422 -27.69 12.78 -29.45
C PHE A 422 -28.78 11.75 -29.12
N ARG A 423 -28.90 10.70 -29.96
CA ARG A 423 -29.85 9.58 -29.77
C ARG A 423 -31.29 10.02 -29.46
N GLY A 424 -31.75 11.09 -30.12
CA GLY A 424 -33.13 11.58 -29.99
C GLY A 424 -33.38 12.50 -28.79
N LEU A 425 -32.34 12.97 -28.09
CA LEU A 425 -32.44 13.99 -27.05
C LEU A 425 -32.65 15.39 -27.65
N SER A 426 -33.73 16.06 -27.26
CA SER A 426 -34.00 17.45 -27.61
C SER A 426 -33.18 18.42 -26.75
N GLN A 427 -33.27 19.72 -27.06
CA GLN A 427 -32.68 20.76 -26.20
C GLN A 427 -33.37 20.81 -24.83
N ASP A 428 -34.67 20.56 -24.77
CA ASP A 428 -35.43 20.52 -23.52
C ASP A 428 -35.10 19.29 -22.67
N ASP A 429 -34.88 18.12 -23.31
CA ASP A 429 -34.41 16.91 -22.62
C ASP A 429 -33.05 17.19 -21.94
N ARG A 430 -32.15 17.90 -22.63
CA ARG A 430 -30.87 18.32 -22.03
C ARG A 430 -31.05 19.30 -20.87
N ARG A 431 -32.02 20.24 -20.95
CA ARG A 431 -32.33 21.16 -19.84
C ARG A 431 -32.81 20.39 -18.60
N VAL A 432 -33.64 19.37 -18.78
CA VAL A 432 -34.07 18.46 -17.71
C VAL A 432 -32.87 17.77 -17.07
N LEU A 433 -31.98 17.17 -17.87
CA LEU A 433 -30.79 16.48 -17.36
C LEU A 433 -29.79 17.43 -16.67
N LEU A 434 -29.64 18.66 -17.18
CA LEU A 434 -28.84 19.71 -16.52
C LEU A 434 -29.40 20.02 -15.12
N ALA A 435 -30.71 20.25 -15.02
CA ALA A 435 -31.35 20.55 -13.74
C ALA A 435 -31.28 19.38 -12.76
N LEU A 436 -31.42 18.14 -13.25
CA LEU A 436 -31.22 16.93 -12.46
C LEU A 436 -29.81 16.87 -11.87
N ARG A 437 -28.79 17.20 -12.67
CA ARG A 437 -27.39 17.27 -12.21
C ARG A 437 -27.21 18.29 -11.10
N ASP A 438 -27.75 19.50 -11.27
CA ASP A 438 -27.56 20.57 -10.29
C ASP A 438 -28.32 20.27 -8.98
N LEU A 439 -29.51 19.67 -9.08
CA LEU A 439 -30.27 19.25 -7.91
C LEU A 439 -29.58 18.09 -7.17
N ALA A 440 -29.05 17.10 -7.90
CA ALA A 440 -28.28 16.01 -7.31
C ALA A 440 -27.04 16.51 -6.57
N ALA A 441 -26.30 17.45 -7.17
CA ALA A 441 -25.16 18.09 -6.53
C ALA A 441 -25.55 18.84 -5.25
N SER A 442 -26.64 19.62 -5.29
CA SER A 442 -27.11 20.37 -4.12
C SER A 442 -27.55 19.45 -2.98
N ARG A 443 -28.31 18.40 -3.29
CA ARG A 443 -28.75 17.40 -2.30
C ARG A 443 -27.60 16.62 -1.70
N SER A 444 -26.60 16.27 -2.50
CA SER A 444 -25.37 15.65 -2.01
C SER A 444 -24.56 16.58 -1.07
N ALA A 445 -24.70 17.89 -1.24
CA ALA A 445 -24.14 18.91 -0.35
C ALA A 445 -25.05 19.25 0.85
N GLY A 446 -26.18 18.53 1.03
CA GLY A 446 -27.12 18.74 2.14
C GLY A 446 -28.12 19.88 1.93
N ARG A 447 -28.34 20.33 0.69
CA ARG A 447 -29.28 21.41 0.35
C ARG A 447 -30.42 20.90 -0.53
N ASP A 448 -31.61 21.45 -0.37
CA ASP A 448 -32.80 21.06 -1.14
C ASP A 448 -33.12 22.03 -2.31
N ASP A 449 -32.30 23.05 -2.54
CA ASP A 449 -32.50 24.08 -3.57
C ASP A 449 -31.46 24.01 -4.70
N ILE A 450 -31.79 24.57 -5.86
CA ILE A 450 -30.82 24.76 -6.97
C ILE A 450 -30.30 26.19 -6.89
N ALA A 451 -29.02 26.37 -6.54
CA ALA A 451 -28.36 27.67 -6.49
C ALA A 451 -28.06 28.21 -7.90
N ARG A 452 -29.10 28.62 -8.64
CA ARG A 452 -28.98 29.30 -9.93
C ARG A 452 -29.72 30.64 -9.91
N PRO A 453 -29.02 31.78 -10.08
CA PRO A 453 -29.67 33.07 -10.27
C PRO A 453 -30.65 33.01 -11.45
N GLY A 454 -31.93 33.32 -11.21
CA GLY A 454 -32.97 33.34 -12.25
C GLY A 454 -33.59 31.99 -12.61
N ALA A 455 -33.36 30.92 -11.85
CA ALA A 455 -34.04 29.64 -12.08
C ALA A 455 -35.56 29.75 -11.83
N ASN A 456 -36.37 29.25 -12.76
CA ASN A 456 -37.82 29.20 -12.60
C ASN A 456 -38.20 28.20 -11.51
N ALA A 457 -38.75 28.68 -10.39
CA ALA A 457 -39.11 27.86 -9.22
C ALA A 457 -40.05 26.69 -9.57
N GLY A 458 -41.01 26.89 -10.48
CA GLY A 458 -41.93 25.83 -10.93
C GLY A 458 -41.25 24.74 -11.76
N PHE A 459 -40.17 25.08 -12.47
CA PHE A 459 -39.34 24.09 -13.16
C PHE A 459 -38.49 23.30 -12.15
N VAL A 460 -37.87 23.98 -11.19
CA VAL A 460 -37.07 23.32 -10.12
C VAL A 460 -37.92 22.36 -9.31
N ALA A 461 -39.10 22.78 -8.87
CA ALA A 461 -40.03 21.94 -8.11
C ALA A 461 -40.44 20.68 -8.89
N ARG A 462 -40.62 20.80 -10.21
CA ARG A 462 -40.92 19.67 -11.09
C ARG A 462 -39.77 18.68 -11.19
N ILE A 463 -38.53 19.17 -11.30
CA ILE A 463 -37.35 18.31 -11.32
C ILE A 463 -37.15 17.62 -9.97
N ALA A 464 -37.39 18.33 -8.85
CA ALA A 464 -37.37 17.72 -7.52
C ALA A 464 -38.38 16.58 -7.40
N ALA A 465 -39.63 16.78 -7.85
CA ALA A 465 -40.64 15.73 -7.87
C ALA A 465 -40.21 14.51 -8.71
N LEU A 466 -39.56 14.71 -9.87
CA LEU A 466 -39.04 13.62 -10.71
C LEU A 466 -37.88 12.83 -10.08
N ILE A 467 -37.12 13.46 -9.18
CA ILE A 467 -36.08 12.79 -8.41
C ILE A 467 -36.67 12.09 -7.20
N ASP A 468 -37.61 12.71 -6.48
CA ASP A 468 -38.19 12.15 -5.25
C ASP A 468 -39.05 10.91 -5.52
N ALA A 469 -39.76 10.88 -6.65
CA ALA A 469 -40.53 9.72 -7.06
C ALA A 469 -40.48 9.53 -8.57
N VAL A 470 -40.19 8.30 -9.02
CA VAL A 470 -40.33 7.96 -10.44
C VAL A 470 -41.81 7.99 -10.79
N PRO A 471 -42.26 8.78 -11.79
CA PRO A 471 -43.68 8.88 -12.11
C PRO A 471 -44.28 7.54 -12.52
N ASP A 472 -45.47 7.21 -11.97
CA ASP A 472 -46.24 6.01 -12.34
C ASP A 472 -46.86 6.07 -13.73
N THR A 473 -46.96 7.25 -14.34
CA THR A 473 -47.31 7.44 -15.75
C THR A 473 -46.45 8.52 -16.41
N ALA A 474 -46.19 8.41 -17.72
CA ALA A 474 -45.50 9.47 -18.46
C ALA A 474 -46.49 10.47 -19.07
N GLN A 475 -46.76 11.55 -18.32
CA GLN A 475 -47.64 12.65 -18.75
C GLN A 475 -46.87 13.73 -19.52
N SER A 476 -45.55 13.76 -19.37
CA SER A 476 -44.65 14.64 -20.09
C SER A 476 -43.49 13.88 -20.75
N ARG A 477 -42.81 14.56 -21.67
CA ARG A 477 -41.58 14.04 -22.27
C ARG A 477 -40.45 13.86 -21.25
N ALA A 478 -40.40 14.69 -20.21
CA ALA A 478 -39.43 14.56 -19.12
C ALA A 478 -39.69 13.28 -18.32
N ASP A 479 -40.94 12.97 -18.01
CA ASP A 479 -41.35 11.74 -17.32
C ASP A 479 -40.94 10.51 -18.15
N ALA A 480 -41.20 10.55 -19.46
CA ALA A 480 -40.82 9.49 -20.38
C ALA A 480 -39.29 9.28 -20.43
N LEU A 481 -38.50 10.36 -20.34
CA LEU A 481 -37.03 10.28 -20.30
C LEU A 481 -36.52 9.63 -19.01
N ILE A 482 -37.02 10.05 -17.85
CA ILE A 482 -36.61 9.49 -16.55
C ILE A 482 -36.99 8.01 -16.45
N ARG A 483 -38.22 7.65 -16.86
CA ARG A 483 -38.65 6.25 -16.93
C ARG A 483 -37.77 5.42 -17.86
N ALA A 484 -37.42 5.95 -19.03
CA ALA A 484 -36.54 5.26 -19.96
C ALA A 484 -35.14 5.04 -19.39
N LEU A 485 -34.58 6.04 -18.68
CA LEU A 485 -33.28 5.92 -18.00
C LEU A 485 -33.28 4.87 -16.89
N LEU A 486 -34.39 4.74 -16.16
CA LEU A 486 -34.57 3.81 -15.04
C LEU A 486 -35.24 2.49 -15.44
N ARG A 487 -35.31 2.20 -16.75
CA ARG A 487 -35.93 0.98 -17.32
C ARG A 487 -37.36 0.71 -16.85
N LYS A 488 -38.15 1.74 -16.57
CA LYS A 488 -39.57 1.59 -16.25
C LYS A 488 -40.39 1.60 -17.54
N PRO A 489 -41.17 0.54 -17.86
CA PRO A 489 -41.94 0.47 -19.09
C PRO A 489 -42.99 1.57 -19.17
N LEU A 490 -43.35 2.02 -20.37
CA LEU A 490 -44.48 2.94 -20.58
C LEU A 490 -45.76 2.14 -20.81
N ALA A 491 -46.86 2.55 -20.17
CA ALA A 491 -48.16 1.95 -20.44
C ALA A 491 -48.68 2.39 -21.83
N PRO A 492 -49.54 1.58 -22.48
CA PRO A 492 -50.22 1.99 -23.71
C PRO A 492 -50.94 3.34 -23.53
N GLY A 493 -50.86 4.22 -24.53
CA GLY A 493 -51.52 5.54 -24.51
C GLY A 493 -50.77 6.67 -23.79
N GLN A 494 -49.60 6.39 -23.19
CA GLN A 494 -48.76 7.42 -22.55
C GLN A 494 -47.97 8.26 -23.58
N THR A 495 -47.35 9.35 -23.11
CA THR A 495 -46.56 10.27 -23.94
C THR A 495 -45.58 9.50 -24.83
N PRO A 496 -45.60 9.71 -26.17
CA PRO A 496 -44.76 8.94 -27.08
C PRO A 496 -43.27 9.23 -26.85
N ALA A 497 -42.52 8.19 -26.50
CA ALA A 497 -41.06 8.24 -26.43
C ALA A 497 -40.41 7.99 -27.81
N PRO A 498 -39.27 8.64 -28.13
CA PRO A 498 -38.47 8.30 -29.30
C PRO A 498 -38.15 6.80 -29.38
N SER A 499 -38.12 6.24 -30.60
CA SER A 499 -37.83 4.80 -30.82
C SER A 499 -36.48 4.37 -30.24
N ALA A 500 -35.50 5.29 -30.19
CA ALA A 500 -34.23 5.05 -29.53
C ALA A 500 -34.38 4.73 -28.04
N TRP A 501 -35.31 5.37 -27.33
CA TRP A 501 -35.54 5.19 -25.90
C TRP A 501 -36.43 3.99 -25.62
N LYS A 502 -37.38 3.68 -26.51
CA LYS A 502 -38.19 2.46 -26.43
C LYS A 502 -37.31 1.21 -26.40
N ARG A 503 -36.22 1.19 -27.16
CA ARG A 503 -35.21 0.11 -27.13
C ARG A 503 -34.49 -0.01 -25.78
N TRP A 504 -34.41 1.06 -24.98
CA TRP A 504 -33.85 1.01 -23.62
C TRP A 504 -34.84 0.38 -22.64
N MET A 505 -36.15 0.56 -22.88
CA MET A 505 -37.22 0.07 -22.01
C MET A 505 -37.67 -1.36 -22.29
N ALA A 506 -37.29 -1.93 -23.44
CA ALA A 506 -37.57 -3.33 -23.75
C ALA A 506 -36.74 -4.22 -22.80
N ALA A 507 -37.42 -5.00 -21.96
CA ALA A 507 -36.79 -6.04 -21.16
C ALA A 507 -36.12 -7.07 -22.09
N SER A 508 -34.96 -7.56 -21.67
CA SER A 508 -34.43 -8.84 -22.15
C SER A 508 -35.16 -9.96 -21.42
#